data_AF-A0A6H5IYL2-F1
#
_entry.id   AF-A0A6H5IYL2-F1
#
_cell.length_a   1.000
_cell.length_b   1.000
_cell.length_c   1.000
_cell.angle_alpha   90.00
_cell.angle_beta   90.00
_cell.angle_gamma   90.00
#
_symmetry.space_group_name_H-M   'P 1'
#
loop_
_entity.id
_entity.type
_entity.pdbx_description
1 polymer ?
#
loop_
_entity_poly.entity_id
_entity_poly.type
_entity_poly.pdbx_seq_one_letter_code
_entity_poly.pdbx_strand_id
1 'polypeptide(L)'
;MPRRLIESKITAGDDNNVLKIEDTQGKAHSCVLGDSVYIIGFGKAVAGMALPLKQRLARGFRRAVLSIPKGSLSSEAPIEITTELEDVQRDATFEVYEGATNNQPDLASFEASKKILELVESVEERSQIFVLISGGGSALLSSPRAPFVDFQEKINLCRKLQNSGADIRELNVVRGFLSRVKAGGLARVALRRHVSIHSLILSDIVGDPIESIASGPTSYVDLGQIRQGTIDILRKYGLFESCEESFQRSLLSNDSSGVVRDNVKDEFQESVSNIVIGNNDIALSEAAEHARREYGLEVIRLSRSVQGGVGRVSQAYAKFTRIVCQVLKGAYDNVGDFMRDALEQRFDVLGVNEDILARTFERLNEPSIDQSGVLLLAGGEPTVALKGTGKGGRNQELALRFSLDLAEALANDPELEKKYFILFLSAATDGQDGPTDAAGAFGWTDLPRQMHRMVRDLQNSIASNSDFTKTNISKEKLKILIDYLP
;
A
#
# COMPACT_ATOMS: atom_id res chain seq x y z
N MET A 1 12.35 -2.92 -8.82
CA MET A 1 10.95 -3.03 -9.32
C MET A 1 10.43 -1.73 -9.93
N PRO A 2 10.47 -0.56 -9.24
CA PRO A 2 9.86 0.67 -9.78
C PRO A 2 10.49 1.14 -11.10
N ARG A 3 11.80 0.95 -11.27
CA ARG A 3 12.50 1.23 -12.53
C ARG A 3 12.01 0.40 -13.70
N ARG A 4 12.03 -0.93 -13.55
CA ARG A 4 11.53 -1.86 -14.60
C ARG A 4 10.09 -1.56 -14.97
N LEU A 5 9.27 -1.15 -14.00
CA LEU A 5 7.89 -0.73 -14.25
C LEU A 5 7.83 0.53 -15.14
N ILE A 6 8.62 1.57 -14.85
CA ILE A 6 8.70 2.76 -15.71
C ILE A 6 9.23 2.39 -17.10
N GLU A 7 10.29 1.58 -17.16
CA GLU A 7 10.90 1.17 -18.43
C GLU A 7 9.96 0.34 -19.30
N SER A 8 9.11 -0.51 -18.70
CA SER A 8 8.15 -1.34 -19.42
C SER A 8 6.87 -0.59 -19.80
N LYS A 9 6.37 0.28 -18.92
CA LYS A 9 5.11 1.00 -19.12
C LYS A 9 5.25 2.29 -19.90
N ILE A 10 6.46 2.85 -20.01
CA ILE A 10 6.71 4.14 -20.68
C ILE A 10 7.71 3.95 -21.81
N THR A 11 7.21 4.12 -23.03
CA THR A 11 7.97 3.98 -24.27
C THR A 11 7.95 5.29 -25.06
N ALA A 12 9.01 5.50 -25.85
CA ALA A 12 9.01 6.60 -26.82
C ALA A 12 8.05 6.25 -27.97
N GLY A 13 7.26 7.23 -28.40
CA GLY A 13 6.43 7.13 -29.59
C GLY A 13 7.24 7.17 -30.88
N ASP A 14 6.55 7.07 -32.01
CA ASP A 14 7.16 7.08 -33.35
C ASP A 14 7.86 8.42 -33.66
N ASP A 15 7.36 9.50 -33.03
CA ASP A 15 8.04 10.78 -32.91
C ASP A 15 8.74 10.87 -31.54
N ASN A 16 10.03 11.25 -31.52
CA ASN A 16 10.84 11.44 -30.30
C ASN A 16 10.29 12.49 -29.30
N ASN A 17 9.14 13.11 -29.60
CA ASN A 17 8.46 14.09 -28.76
C ASN A 17 7.13 13.58 -28.20
N VAL A 18 6.82 12.29 -28.33
CA VAL A 18 5.61 11.68 -27.77
C VAL A 18 6.01 10.56 -26.82
N LEU A 19 5.45 10.55 -25.62
CA LEU A 19 5.50 9.41 -24.70
C LEU A 19 4.23 8.58 -24.83
N LYS A 20 4.39 7.26 -24.97
CA LYS A 20 3.32 6.27 -24.84
C LYS A 20 3.40 5.67 -23.44
N ILE A 21 2.34 5.80 -22.66
CA ILE A 21 2.23 5.34 -21.28
C ILE A 21 1.10 4.32 -21.21
N GLU A 22 1.40 3.08 -20.85
CA GLU A 22 0.41 2.02 -20.68
C GLU A 22 -0.04 1.96 -19.21
N ASP A 23 -1.35 1.93 -18.97
CA ASP A 23 -1.89 1.75 -17.62
C ASP A 23 -2.00 0.26 -17.22
N THR A 24 -2.47 0.00 -16.00
CA THR A 24 -2.67 -1.37 -15.51
C THR A 24 -3.79 -2.13 -16.21
N GLN A 25 -4.63 -1.47 -17.01
CA GLN A 25 -5.71 -2.08 -17.80
C GLN A 25 -5.28 -2.31 -19.26
N GLY A 26 -4.03 -2.02 -19.61
CA GLY A 26 -3.50 -2.15 -20.97
C GLY A 26 -3.92 -1.01 -21.90
N LYS A 27 -4.55 0.06 -21.40
CA LYS A 27 -4.86 1.23 -22.21
C LYS A 27 -3.61 2.09 -22.36
N ALA A 28 -3.28 2.40 -23.61
CA ALA A 28 -2.20 3.31 -23.96
C ALA A 28 -2.68 4.77 -23.93
N HIS A 29 -1.91 5.62 -23.27
CA HIS A 29 -2.08 7.06 -23.18
C HIS A 29 -0.92 7.74 -23.91
N SER A 30 -1.20 8.68 -24.80
CA SER A 30 -0.17 9.43 -25.51
C SER A 30 -0.02 10.82 -24.91
N CYS A 31 1.20 11.21 -24.58
CA CYS A 31 1.54 12.52 -24.06
C CYS A 31 2.56 13.18 -25.00
N VAL A 32 2.18 14.28 -25.64
CA VAL A 32 3.10 15.09 -26.44
C VAL A 32 3.92 15.94 -25.49
N LEU A 33 5.24 15.83 -25.56
CA LEU A 33 6.16 16.55 -24.70
C LEU A 33 6.34 18.00 -25.17
N GLY A 34 6.26 18.93 -24.22
CA GLY A 34 6.62 20.33 -24.42
C GLY A 34 8.11 20.58 -24.23
N ASP A 35 8.52 21.84 -24.41
CA ASP A 35 9.93 22.26 -24.29
C ASP A 35 10.45 22.27 -22.84
N SER A 36 9.55 22.39 -21.86
CA SER A 36 9.87 22.46 -20.44
C SER A 36 9.02 21.48 -19.64
N VAL A 37 9.67 20.43 -19.14
CA VAL A 37 9.05 19.33 -18.38
C VAL A 37 9.71 19.19 -17.01
N TYR A 38 8.88 19.01 -15.99
CA TYR A 38 9.30 18.89 -14.60
C TYR A 38 8.80 17.58 -13.99
N ILE A 39 9.47 17.12 -12.94
CA ILE A 39 9.05 15.94 -12.18
C ILE A 39 8.80 16.34 -10.72
N ILE A 40 7.66 15.92 -10.19
CA ILE A 40 7.38 15.99 -8.74
C ILE A 40 7.16 14.56 -8.28
N GLY A 41 7.76 14.14 -7.17
CA GLY A 41 7.56 12.80 -6.65
C GLY A 41 7.32 12.79 -5.16
N PHE A 42 6.37 11.97 -4.70
CA PHE A 42 6.19 11.70 -3.28
C PHE A 42 5.71 10.27 -3.02
N GLY A 43 6.41 9.56 -2.14
CA GLY A 43 6.10 8.16 -1.80
C GLY A 43 7.34 7.28 -1.71
N LYS A 44 7.14 6.02 -1.31
CA LYS A 44 8.22 5.05 -1.09
C LYS A 44 8.99 4.65 -2.35
N ALA A 45 8.32 4.60 -3.50
CA ALA A 45 8.90 4.09 -4.75
C ALA A 45 9.37 5.19 -5.71
N VAL A 46 9.06 6.46 -5.44
CA VAL A 46 9.18 7.54 -6.43
C VAL A 46 10.60 7.81 -6.89
N ALA A 47 11.58 7.55 -6.03
CA ALA A 47 12.98 7.75 -6.38
C ALA A 47 13.44 6.79 -7.48
N GLY A 48 13.10 5.50 -7.34
CA GLY A 48 13.34 4.48 -8.39
C GLY A 48 12.46 4.65 -9.63
N MET A 49 11.46 5.54 -9.59
CA MET A 49 10.66 5.91 -10.76
C MET A 49 11.23 7.12 -11.50
N ALA A 50 11.88 8.03 -10.78
CA ALA A 50 12.21 9.36 -11.28
C ALA A 50 13.35 9.36 -12.30
N LEU A 51 14.43 8.63 -12.04
CA LEU A 51 15.59 8.54 -12.94
C LEU A 51 15.24 7.93 -14.31
N PRO A 52 14.60 6.75 -14.42
CA PRO A 52 14.23 6.19 -15.72
C PRO A 52 13.22 7.07 -16.45
N LEU A 53 12.31 7.75 -15.73
CA LEU A 53 11.42 8.72 -16.37
C LEU A 53 12.19 9.92 -16.92
N LYS A 54 13.14 10.50 -16.17
CA LYS A 54 14.00 11.59 -16.66
C LYS A 54 14.68 11.19 -17.97
N GLN A 55 15.20 9.96 -18.06
CA GLN A 55 15.86 9.47 -19.28
C GLN A 55 14.91 9.48 -20.48
N ARG A 56 13.62 9.20 -20.28
CA ARG A 56 12.58 9.32 -21.32
C ARG A 56 12.20 10.77 -21.64
N LEU A 57 12.40 11.68 -20.68
CA LEU A 57 12.07 13.11 -20.79
C LEU A 57 13.27 13.99 -21.19
N ALA A 58 14.43 13.42 -21.50
CA ALA A 58 15.73 14.10 -21.49
C ALA A 58 15.81 15.41 -22.29
N ARG A 59 15.04 15.55 -23.39
CA ARG A 59 15.06 16.74 -24.25
C ARG A 59 14.40 17.97 -23.61
N GLY A 60 13.30 17.78 -22.88
CA GLY A 60 12.52 18.86 -22.26
C GLY A 60 12.68 18.96 -20.75
N PHE A 61 13.32 17.99 -20.12
CA PHE A 61 13.48 17.95 -18.67
C PHE A 61 14.27 19.14 -18.12
N ARG A 62 13.76 19.76 -17.05
CA ARG A 62 14.34 20.95 -16.41
C ARG A 62 14.79 20.69 -14.98
N ARG A 63 13.87 20.25 -14.13
CA ARG A 63 14.10 20.07 -12.69
C ARG A 63 13.10 19.08 -12.10
N ALA A 64 13.50 18.47 -10.99
CA ALA A 64 12.67 17.57 -10.22
C ALA A 64 12.79 17.82 -8.71
N VAL A 65 11.68 17.66 -7.98
CA VAL A 65 11.64 17.70 -6.51
C VAL A 65 10.94 16.45 -5.99
N LEU A 66 11.63 15.68 -5.15
CA LEU A 66 11.17 14.39 -4.61
C LEU A 66 11.09 14.43 -3.09
N SER A 67 10.00 13.91 -2.53
CA SER A 67 9.78 13.70 -1.09
C SER A 67 9.69 12.20 -0.80
N ILE A 68 10.67 11.65 -0.09
CA ILE A 68 10.83 10.21 0.14
C ILE A 68 10.91 9.87 1.64
N PRO A 69 10.63 8.62 2.06
CA PRO A 69 10.74 8.24 3.46
C PRO A 69 12.14 8.48 4.03
N LYS A 70 12.20 8.80 5.32
CA LYS A 70 13.46 8.92 6.03
C LYS A 70 14.21 7.59 6.08
N GLY A 71 15.50 7.62 5.76
CA GLY A 71 16.35 6.44 5.73
C GLY A 71 16.33 5.71 4.38
N SER A 72 15.52 6.18 3.42
CA SER A 72 15.54 5.65 2.05
C SER A 72 16.92 5.81 1.41
N LEU A 73 17.71 6.83 1.78
CA LEU A 73 19.06 7.05 1.28
C LEU A 73 20.15 6.22 2.00
N SER A 74 19.90 5.73 3.22
CA SER A 74 20.92 5.09 4.08
C SER A 74 20.68 3.61 4.38
N SER A 75 19.68 3.00 3.74
CA SER A 75 19.32 1.58 3.94
C SER A 75 20.42 0.63 3.45
N GLU A 76 20.92 -0.23 4.35
CA GLU A 76 21.95 -1.28 4.08
C GLU A 76 21.40 -2.49 3.30
N ALA A 77 20.12 -2.51 2.94
CA ALA A 77 19.56 -3.57 2.10
C ALA A 77 20.01 -3.36 0.64
N PRO A 78 20.63 -4.36 -0.02
CA PRO A 78 21.11 -4.24 -1.39
C PRO A 78 19.90 -4.32 -2.32
N ILE A 79 19.21 -3.21 -2.46
CA ILE A 79 18.38 -2.98 -3.62
C ILE A 79 19.29 -2.24 -4.60
N GLU A 80 19.27 -2.59 -5.89
CA GLU A 80 19.89 -1.82 -6.99
C GLU A 80 19.54 -0.30 -6.98
N ILE A 81 18.68 0.12 -6.05
CA ILE A 81 18.25 1.46 -5.70
C ILE A 81 19.36 2.33 -5.08
N THR A 82 20.39 1.80 -4.40
CA THR A 82 21.38 2.67 -3.71
C THR A 82 22.15 3.54 -4.70
N THR A 83 22.66 2.95 -5.78
CA THR A 83 23.34 3.70 -6.85
C THR A 83 22.40 4.70 -7.52
N GLU A 84 21.14 4.31 -7.78
CA GLU A 84 20.16 5.18 -8.42
C GLU A 84 19.77 6.37 -7.54
N LEU A 85 19.60 6.15 -6.24
CA LEU A 85 19.30 7.21 -5.28
C LEU A 85 20.48 8.16 -5.10
N GLU A 86 21.70 7.64 -5.05
CA GLU A 86 22.91 8.45 -5.07
C GLU A 86 23.02 9.27 -6.35
N ASP A 87 22.73 8.66 -7.51
CA ASP A 87 22.73 9.34 -8.81
C ASP A 87 21.68 10.46 -8.86
N VAL A 88 20.46 10.18 -8.37
CA VAL A 88 19.39 11.18 -8.25
C VAL A 88 19.82 12.30 -7.30
N GLN A 89 20.50 12.03 -6.20
CA GLN A 89 20.93 13.08 -5.26
C GLN A 89 22.11 13.92 -5.79
N ARG A 90 23.04 13.33 -6.54
CA ARG A 90 24.22 14.05 -7.10
C ARG A 90 23.88 14.91 -8.31
N ASP A 91 22.75 14.65 -8.95
CA ASP A 91 22.30 15.41 -10.10
C ASP A 91 21.69 16.76 -9.69
N ALA A 92 22.34 17.87 -10.07
CA ALA A 92 21.89 19.22 -9.75
C ALA A 92 20.48 19.57 -10.27
N THR A 93 19.89 18.74 -11.13
CA THR A 93 18.51 18.88 -11.60
C THR A 93 17.47 18.17 -10.73
N PHE A 94 17.89 17.39 -9.74
CA PHE A 94 17.05 16.73 -8.75
C PHE A 94 17.29 17.29 -7.35
N GLU A 95 16.21 17.55 -6.64
CA GLU A 95 16.25 17.81 -5.20
C GLU A 95 15.45 16.75 -4.45
N VAL A 96 16.09 16.10 -3.49
CA VAL A 96 15.50 15.00 -2.74
C VAL A 96 15.44 15.37 -1.26
N TYR A 97 14.26 15.18 -0.67
CA TYR A 97 13.99 15.45 0.72
C TYR A 97 13.51 14.17 1.41
N GLU A 98 14.17 13.81 2.51
CA GLU A 98 13.79 12.66 3.34
C GLU A 98 12.92 13.11 4.52
N GLY A 99 11.80 12.43 4.75
CA GLY A 99 10.92 12.73 5.87
C GLY A 99 9.86 11.66 6.10
N ALA A 100 8.77 12.06 6.72
CA ALA A 100 7.65 11.19 7.08
C ALA A 100 8.06 9.94 7.90
N THR A 101 8.82 10.15 8.97
CA THR A 101 9.29 9.07 9.85
C THR A 101 8.12 8.19 10.33
N ASN A 102 8.25 6.86 10.23
CA ASN A 102 7.18 5.89 10.54
C ASN A 102 5.87 6.12 9.77
N ASN A 103 5.96 6.61 8.53
CA ASN A 103 4.81 6.92 7.68
C ASN A 103 3.86 7.97 8.30
N GLN A 104 4.40 8.88 9.11
CA GLN A 104 3.67 10.00 9.72
C GLN A 104 4.24 11.34 9.25
N PRO A 105 3.41 12.35 8.94
CA PRO A 105 3.92 13.67 8.57
C PRO A 105 4.84 14.26 9.65
N ASP A 106 5.98 14.80 9.22
CA ASP A 106 6.96 15.51 10.05
C ASP A 106 7.41 16.83 9.40
N LEU A 107 8.22 17.62 10.11
CA LEU A 107 8.71 18.91 9.62
C LEU A 107 9.47 18.77 8.29
N ALA A 108 10.23 17.68 8.12
CA ALA A 108 10.97 17.44 6.88
C ALA A 108 10.04 17.19 5.69
N SER A 109 8.99 16.38 5.86
CA SER A 109 7.95 16.18 4.83
C SER A 109 7.17 17.47 4.51
N PHE A 110 7.02 18.37 5.49
CA PHE A 110 6.42 19.68 5.29
C PHE A 110 7.33 20.60 4.46
N GLU A 111 8.63 20.67 4.77
CA GLU A 111 9.59 21.44 3.96
C GLU A 111 9.69 20.89 2.53
N ALA A 112 9.69 19.57 2.35
CA ALA A 112 9.63 18.94 1.03
C ALA A 112 8.37 19.40 0.26
N SER A 113 7.21 19.42 0.93
CA SER A 113 5.95 19.86 0.33
C SER A 113 5.96 21.34 -0.04
N LYS A 114 6.64 22.17 0.75
CA LYS A 114 6.86 23.59 0.43
C LYS A 114 7.71 23.74 -0.82
N LYS A 115 8.80 22.98 -0.95
CA LYS A 115 9.67 22.97 -2.13
C LYS A 115 8.95 22.49 -3.39
N ILE A 116 8.10 21.49 -3.25
CA ILE A 116 7.21 21.03 -4.32
C ILE A 116 6.28 22.17 -4.77
N LEU A 117 5.63 22.88 -3.84
CA LEU A 117 4.76 24.01 -4.17
C LEU A 117 5.53 25.17 -4.80
N GLU A 118 6.71 25.52 -4.27
CA GLU A 118 7.60 26.54 -4.83
C GLU A 118 7.96 26.20 -6.29
N LEU A 119 8.25 24.93 -6.59
CA LEU A 119 8.50 24.48 -7.96
C LEU A 119 7.28 24.75 -8.85
N VAL A 120 6.10 24.24 -8.48
CA VAL A 120 4.85 24.41 -9.27
C VAL A 120 4.49 25.89 -9.47
N GLU A 121 4.72 26.73 -8.46
CA GLU A 121 4.44 28.16 -8.55
C GLU A 121 5.47 28.89 -9.45
N SER A 122 6.69 28.38 -9.54
CA SER A 122 7.80 28.97 -10.32
C SER A 122 7.86 28.57 -11.79
N VAL A 123 7.17 27.49 -12.20
CA VAL A 123 7.27 27.02 -13.59
C VAL A 123 6.65 28.01 -14.58
N GLU A 124 7.19 28.00 -15.79
CA GLU A 124 6.70 28.77 -16.93
C GLU A 124 5.32 28.28 -17.39
N GLU A 125 4.52 29.18 -17.96
CA GLU A 125 3.22 28.83 -18.55
C GLU A 125 3.39 27.79 -19.67
N ARG A 126 2.40 26.90 -19.83
CA ARG A 126 2.41 25.81 -20.83
C ARG A 126 3.52 24.77 -20.65
N SER A 127 4.20 24.77 -19.50
CA SER A 127 5.04 23.65 -19.09
C SER A 127 4.20 22.43 -18.72
N GLN A 128 4.88 21.30 -18.55
CA GLN A 128 4.25 20.04 -18.14
C GLN A 128 4.90 19.51 -16.86
N ILE A 129 4.09 18.94 -15.98
CA ILE A 129 4.56 18.33 -14.74
C ILE A 129 4.15 16.85 -14.72
N PHE A 130 5.14 15.98 -14.61
CA PHE A 130 4.91 14.58 -14.28
C PHE A 130 4.92 14.39 -12.77
N VAL A 131 3.82 13.86 -12.23
CA VAL A 131 3.66 13.66 -10.78
C VAL A 131 3.76 12.17 -10.46
N LEU A 132 4.84 11.77 -9.80
CA LEU A 132 5.09 10.40 -9.36
C LEU A 132 4.46 10.18 -8.00
N ILE A 133 3.53 9.25 -7.92
CA ILE A 133 2.78 8.95 -6.70
C ILE A 133 2.95 7.48 -6.36
N SER A 134 3.34 7.20 -5.11
CA SER A 134 3.35 5.84 -4.58
C SER A 134 2.93 5.79 -3.11
N GLY A 135 2.87 4.59 -2.54
CA GLY A 135 2.53 4.36 -1.14
C GLY A 135 3.29 5.28 -0.16
N GLY A 136 2.61 5.71 0.90
CA GLY A 136 3.13 6.69 1.87
C GLY A 136 3.03 8.16 1.46
N GLY A 137 2.57 8.46 0.24
CA GLY A 137 2.44 9.83 -0.28
C GLY A 137 1.60 10.77 0.61
N SER A 138 0.60 10.25 1.33
CA SER A 138 -0.23 11.05 2.25
C SER A 138 0.58 11.70 3.38
N ALA A 139 1.64 11.04 3.86
CA ALA A 139 2.53 11.55 4.89
C ALA A 139 3.63 12.45 4.30
N LEU A 140 4.16 12.08 3.12
CA LEU A 140 5.26 12.77 2.44
C LEU A 140 4.85 14.08 1.74
N LEU A 141 3.57 14.22 1.39
CA LEU A 141 3.01 15.43 0.80
C LEU A 141 2.07 16.14 1.79
N SER A 142 2.63 16.74 2.82
CA SER A 142 1.88 17.47 3.85
C SER A 142 2.11 18.98 3.76
N SER A 143 1.14 19.70 3.19
CA SER A 143 1.09 21.17 3.24
C SER A 143 -0.20 21.62 3.94
N PRO A 144 -0.17 22.23 5.13
CA PRO A 144 -1.35 22.81 5.77
C PRO A 144 -1.85 24.04 4.99
N ARG A 145 -3.11 24.41 5.19
CA ARG A 145 -3.76 25.57 4.54
C ARG A 145 -3.56 26.85 5.36
N ALA A 146 -2.31 27.30 5.43
CA ALA A 146 -1.95 28.56 6.08
C ALA A 146 -2.63 29.79 5.40
N PRO A 147 -2.94 30.87 6.15
CA PRO A 147 -2.75 31.03 7.60
C PRO A 147 -3.88 30.40 8.44
N PHE A 148 -4.88 29.77 7.82
CA PHE A 148 -6.08 29.28 8.52
C PHE A 148 -5.82 28.08 9.43
N VAL A 149 -4.86 27.24 9.07
CA VAL A 149 -4.42 26.09 9.86
C VAL A 149 -2.92 25.95 9.65
N ASP A 150 -2.17 25.85 10.74
CA ASP A 150 -0.75 25.56 10.71
C ASP A 150 -0.44 24.04 10.67
N PHE A 151 0.84 23.70 10.62
CA PHE A 151 1.26 22.29 10.55
C PHE A 151 0.89 21.50 11.82
N GLN A 152 1.06 22.10 13.00
CA GLN A 152 0.85 21.44 14.29
C GLN A 152 -0.64 21.28 14.60
N GLU A 153 -1.45 22.30 14.31
CA GLU A 153 -2.90 22.29 14.41
C GLU A 153 -3.50 21.20 13.52
N LYS A 154 -3.06 21.12 12.27
CA LYS A 154 -3.50 20.06 11.34
C LYS A 154 -3.24 18.68 11.90
N ILE A 155 -2.02 18.42 12.41
CA ILE A 155 -1.66 17.13 13.01
C ILE A 155 -2.54 16.84 14.23
N ASN A 156 -2.71 17.83 15.11
CA ASN A 156 -3.47 17.68 16.34
C ASN A 156 -4.96 17.40 16.06
N LEU A 157 -5.57 18.10 15.10
CA LEU A 157 -6.97 17.89 14.72
C LEU A 157 -7.19 16.51 14.10
N CYS A 158 -6.27 16.05 13.23
CA CYS A 158 -6.33 14.70 12.68
C CYS A 158 -6.20 13.63 13.78
N ARG A 159 -5.30 13.83 14.75
CA ARG A 159 -5.14 12.92 15.89
C ARG A 159 -6.40 12.88 16.77
N LYS A 160 -7.01 14.03 17.05
CA LYS A 160 -8.27 14.10 17.81
C LYS A 160 -9.37 13.31 17.09
N LEU A 161 -9.57 13.52 15.79
CA LEU A 161 -10.54 12.77 15.00
C LEU A 161 -10.29 11.25 15.05
N GLN A 162 -9.04 10.84 14.86
CA GLN A 162 -8.67 9.42 14.92
C GLN A 162 -8.96 8.82 16.30
N ASN A 163 -8.63 9.53 17.38
CA ASN A 163 -8.92 9.10 18.75
C ASN A 163 -10.41 9.08 19.09
N SER A 164 -11.21 9.90 18.40
CA SER A 164 -12.67 9.88 18.50
C SER A 164 -13.34 8.77 17.69
N GLY A 165 -12.57 7.94 16.98
CA GLY A 165 -13.08 6.82 16.21
C GLY A 165 -13.61 7.19 14.82
N ALA A 166 -13.13 8.29 14.24
CA ALA A 166 -13.38 8.63 12.84
C ALA A 166 -12.83 7.53 11.91
N ASP A 167 -13.64 7.10 10.94
CA ASP A 167 -13.19 6.14 9.95
C ASP A 167 -12.21 6.78 8.95
N ILE A 168 -11.55 5.94 8.13
CA ILE A 168 -10.54 6.43 7.18
C ILE A 168 -11.11 7.36 6.11
N ARG A 169 -12.39 7.20 5.73
CA ARG A 169 -13.04 8.05 4.73
C ARG A 169 -13.29 9.43 5.33
N GLU A 170 -13.81 9.48 6.55
CA GLU A 170 -14.04 10.72 7.29
C GLU A 170 -12.72 11.47 7.56
N LEU A 171 -11.69 10.75 7.99
CA LEU A 171 -10.35 11.31 8.17
C LEU A 171 -9.81 11.90 6.86
N ASN A 172 -9.99 11.22 5.73
CA ASN A 172 -9.50 11.70 4.44
C ASN A 172 -10.23 12.97 3.95
N VAL A 173 -11.54 13.09 4.20
CA VAL A 173 -12.31 14.32 3.91
C VAL A 173 -11.71 15.51 4.66
N VAL A 174 -11.56 15.39 5.98
CA VAL A 174 -11.02 16.49 6.80
C VAL A 174 -9.55 16.76 6.45
N ARG A 175 -8.71 15.73 6.31
CA ARG A 175 -7.30 15.86 5.89
C ARG A 175 -7.16 16.55 4.53
N GLY A 176 -8.08 16.28 3.61
CA GLY A 176 -8.13 16.90 2.29
C GLY A 176 -8.37 18.40 2.41
N PHE A 177 -9.39 18.81 3.16
CA PHE A 177 -9.73 20.23 3.33
C PHE A 177 -8.64 21.05 4.03
N LEU A 178 -8.01 20.47 5.07
CA LEU A 178 -6.93 21.10 5.84
C LEU A 178 -5.62 21.28 5.06
N SER A 179 -5.57 20.84 3.80
CA SER A 179 -4.33 20.71 3.05
C SER A 179 -4.36 21.50 1.73
N ARG A 180 -3.29 22.26 1.43
CA ARG A 180 -3.18 22.99 0.16
C ARG A 180 -3.03 22.08 -1.06
N VAL A 181 -2.48 20.89 -0.84
CA VAL A 181 -2.02 19.97 -1.91
C VAL A 181 -2.90 18.75 -2.09
N LYS A 182 -3.72 18.38 -1.10
CA LYS A 182 -4.57 17.17 -1.16
C LYS A 182 -5.92 17.50 -1.83
N ALA A 183 -6.71 16.47 -2.13
CA ALA A 183 -8.05 16.61 -2.71
C ALA A 183 -8.08 17.50 -3.96
N GLY A 184 -7.12 17.32 -4.87
CA GLY A 184 -6.93 18.08 -6.11
C GLY A 184 -6.12 19.37 -5.93
N GLY A 185 -5.61 19.63 -4.73
CA GLY A 185 -4.96 20.89 -4.39
C GLY A 185 -3.71 21.15 -5.20
N LEU A 186 -2.84 20.13 -5.35
CA LEU A 186 -1.63 20.23 -6.16
C LEU A 186 -1.99 20.52 -7.62
N ALA A 187 -2.99 19.82 -8.16
CA ALA A 187 -3.44 20.06 -9.52
C ALA A 187 -3.99 21.46 -9.73
N ARG A 188 -4.82 21.98 -8.82
CA ARG A 188 -5.33 23.35 -8.92
C ARG A 188 -4.23 24.40 -8.90
N VAL A 189 -3.15 24.19 -8.13
CA VAL A 189 -2.00 25.11 -8.14
C VAL A 189 -1.35 25.15 -9.53
N ALA A 190 -1.17 24.01 -10.19
CA ALA A 190 -0.61 23.94 -11.54
C ALA A 190 -1.56 24.54 -12.60
N LEU A 191 -2.86 24.25 -12.53
CA LEU A 191 -3.85 24.75 -13.49
C LEU A 191 -3.94 26.29 -13.49
N ARG A 192 -3.82 26.94 -12.33
CA ARG A 192 -3.75 28.41 -12.24
C ARG A 192 -2.53 29.02 -12.96
N ARG A 193 -1.54 28.20 -13.28
CA ARG A 193 -0.34 28.57 -14.05
C ARG A 193 -0.42 28.11 -15.51
N HIS A 194 -1.56 27.55 -15.94
CA HIS A 194 -1.75 26.94 -17.26
C HIS A 194 -0.73 25.83 -17.55
N VAL A 195 -0.51 24.98 -16.53
CA VAL A 195 0.43 23.86 -16.57
C VAL A 195 -0.35 22.55 -16.55
N SER A 196 -0.02 21.64 -17.46
CA SER A 196 -0.66 20.31 -17.49
C SER A 196 0.04 19.33 -16.55
N ILE A 197 -0.74 18.39 -16.02
CA ILE A 197 -0.28 17.36 -15.10
C ILE A 197 -0.49 15.97 -15.69
N HIS A 198 0.56 15.16 -15.58
CA HIS A 198 0.55 13.74 -15.91
C HIS A 198 0.99 12.94 -14.69
N SER A 199 0.04 12.43 -13.92
CA SER A 199 0.34 11.64 -12.72
C SER A 199 0.58 10.17 -13.09
N LEU A 200 1.71 9.63 -12.63
CA LEU A 200 2.07 8.22 -12.77
C LEU A 200 2.01 7.58 -11.39
N ILE A 201 1.07 6.66 -11.23
CA ILE A 201 0.64 6.17 -9.92
C ILE A 201 1.00 4.69 -9.77
N LEU A 202 1.73 4.39 -8.70
CA LEU A 202 1.91 3.04 -8.16
C LEU A 202 0.98 2.89 -6.95
N SER A 203 -0.15 2.20 -7.15
CA SER A 203 -1.21 2.07 -6.16
C SER A 203 -0.94 0.90 -5.19
N ASP A 204 -0.99 1.18 -3.89
CA ASP A 204 -1.02 0.21 -2.80
C ASP A 204 -2.41 0.07 -2.17
N ILE A 205 -3.42 0.73 -2.74
CA ILE A 205 -4.80 0.72 -2.22
C ILE A 205 -5.67 -0.23 -3.04
N VAL A 206 -6.40 -1.13 -2.36
CA VAL A 206 -7.32 -2.05 -3.03
C VAL A 206 -8.37 -1.28 -3.84
N GLY A 207 -8.55 -1.69 -5.09
CA GLY A 207 -9.47 -1.06 -6.03
C GLY A 207 -8.91 0.17 -6.75
N ASP A 208 -7.71 0.62 -6.39
CA ASP A 208 -7.00 1.73 -7.03
C ASP A 208 -7.77 3.07 -7.09
N PRO A 209 -8.52 3.49 -6.05
CA PRO A 209 -9.28 4.75 -6.05
C PRO A 209 -8.34 5.96 -6.00
N ILE A 210 -8.21 6.67 -7.13
CA ILE A 210 -7.26 7.77 -7.33
C ILE A 210 -7.43 8.88 -6.28
N GLU A 211 -8.67 9.20 -5.92
CA GLU A 211 -9.02 10.18 -4.88
C GLU A 211 -8.52 9.83 -3.47
N SER A 212 -8.28 8.55 -3.21
CA SER A 212 -7.75 8.07 -1.92
C SER A 212 -6.23 7.92 -1.92
N ILE A 213 -5.63 7.60 -3.06
CA ILE A 213 -4.18 7.41 -3.20
C ILE A 213 -3.48 8.75 -2.89
N ALA A 214 -2.61 8.75 -1.88
CA ALA A 214 -1.97 9.96 -1.35
C ALA A 214 -2.96 11.10 -0.96
N SER A 215 -4.23 10.77 -0.69
CA SER A 215 -5.34 11.73 -0.52
C SER A 215 -5.62 12.57 -1.79
N GLY A 216 -5.43 11.98 -2.97
CA GLY A 216 -5.86 12.50 -4.26
C GLY A 216 -5.35 13.89 -4.61
N PRO A 217 -4.04 14.19 -4.54
CA PRO A 217 -3.52 15.55 -4.79
C PRO A 217 -3.79 16.08 -6.21
N THR A 218 -4.00 15.15 -7.15
CA THR A 218 -4.26 15.39 -8.58
C THR A 218 -5.64 14.89 -9.03
N SER A 219 -6.50 14.52 -8.08
CA SER A 219 -7.88 14.09 -8.36
C SER A 219 -8.82 15.28 -8.32
N TYR A 220 -9.79 15.33 -9.24
CA TYR A 220 -10.85 16.32 -9.15
C TYR A 220 -11.70 16.07 -7.90
N VAL A 221 -11.94 17.12 -7.11
CA VAL A 221 -12.82 17.08 -5.94
C VAL A 221 -13.61 18.37 -5.90
N ASP A 222 -14.92 18.26 -5.65
CA ASP A 222 -15.78 19.41 -5.43
C ASP A 222 -15.44 20.06 -4.08
N LEU A 223 -14.96 21.30 -4.14
CA LEU A 223 -14.54 22.06 -2.95
C LEU A 223 -15.70 22.42 -2.01
N GLY A 224 -16.93 22.53 -2.53
CA GLY A 224 -18.12 22.74 -1.73
C GLY A 224 -18.49 21.47 -0.95
N GLN A 225 -18.46 20.32 -1.62
CA GLN A 225 -18.74 19.03 -1.00
C GLN A 225 -17.73 18.68 0.11
N ILE A 226 -16.43 18.83 -0.15
CA ILE A 226 -15.41 18.53 0.86
C ILE A 226 -15.46 19.50 2.06
N ARG A 227 -15.81 20.77 1.81
CA ARG A 227 -16.01 21.77 2.88
C ARG A 227 -17.19 21.39 3.75
N GLN A 228 -18.35 21.10 3.15
CA GLN A 228 -19.54 20.69 3.90
C GLN A 228 -19.30 19.40 4.68
N GLY A 229 -18.70 18.39 4.05
CA GLY A 229 -18.34 17.14 4.71
C GLY A 229 -17.37 17.36 5.89
N THR A 230 -16.43 18.30 5.76
CA THR A 230 -15.53 18.66 6.87
C THR A 230 -16.31 19.26 8.05
N ILE A 231 -17.25 20.16 7.80
CA ILE A 231 -18.10 20.74 8.85
C ILE A 231 -18.91 19.64 9.54
N ASP A 232 -19.56 18.78 8.77
CA ASP A 232 -20.44 17.72 9.28
C ASP A 232 -19.65 16.72 10.14
N ILE A 233 -18.46 16.31 9.71
CA ILE A 233 -17.59 15.40 10.45
C ILE A 233 -17.08 16.06 11.74
N LEU A 234 -16.60 17.30 11.66
CA LEU A 234 -16.13 18.01 12.85
C LEU A 234 -17.25 18.20 13.89
N ARG A 235 -18.50 18.42 13.45
CA ARG A 235 -19.67 18.48 14.34
C ARG A 235 -20.05 17.12 14.89
N LYS A 236 -20.04 16.07 14.06
CA LYS A 236 -20.31 14.67 14.48
C LYS A 236 -19.43 14.26 15.65
N TYR A 237 -18.16 14.67 15.66
CA TYR A 237 -17.20 14.35 16.71
C TYR A 237 -17.05 15.44 17.79
N GLY A 238 -17.86 16.49 17.76
CA GLY A 238 -17.82 17.58 18.75
C GLY A 238 -16.54 18.42 18.73
N LEU A 239 -15.82 18.44 17.61
CA LEU A 239 -14.52 19.12 17.46
C LEU A 239 -14.65 20.50 16.81
N PHE A 240 -15.75 20.79 16.12
CA PHE A 240 -15.95 22.05 15.38
C PHE A 240 -15.76 23.29 16.27
N GLU A 241 -16.47 23.35 17.40
CA GLU A 241 -16.42 24.48 18.34
C GLU A 241 -15.06 24.63 19.04
N SER A 242 -14.24 23.58 19.05
CA SER A 242 -12.90 23.59 19.64
C SER A 242 -11.81 24.13 18.70
N CYS A 243 -12.14 24.37 17.43
CA CYS A 243 -11.22 24.93 16.46
C CYS A 243 -11.11 26.45 16.60
N GLU A 244 -10.02 27.05 16.12
CA GLU A 244 -9.88 28.51 16.12
C GLU A 244 -10.99 29.21 15.32
N GLU A 245 -11.41 30.39 15.77
CA GLU A 245 -12.45 31.19 15.10
C GLU A 245 -12.08 31.52 13.64
N SER A 246 -10.80 31.77 13.36
CA SER A 246 -10.27 32.03 12.02
C SER A 246 -10.57 30.86 11.07
N PHE A 247 -10.32 29.63 11.52
CA PHE A 247 -10.58 28.41 10.78
C PHE A 247 -12.08 28.14 10.63
N GLN A 248 -12.86 28.30 11.71
CA GLN A 248 -14.32 28.18 11.65
C GLN A 248 -14.94 29.14 10.63
N ARG A 249 -14.52 30.41 10.64
CA ARG A 249 -14.95 31.41 9.65
C ARG A 249 -14.54 31.01 8.24
N SER A 250 -13.34 30.46 8.04
CA SER A 250 -12.91 29.97 6.72
C SER A 250 -13.80 28.84 6.18
N LEU A 251 -14.26 27.93 7.07
CA LEU A 251 -15.20 26.85 6.73
C LEU A 251 -16.59 27.37 6.40
N LEU A 252 -17.08 28.37 7.13
CA LEU A 252 -18.42 28.94 6.96
C LEU A 252 -18.49 30.01 5.87
N SER A 253 -17.36 30.56 5.44
CA SER A 253 -17.32 31.61 4.43
C SER A 253 -17.77 31.08 3.06
N ASN A 254 -18.77 31.74 2.48
CA ASN A 254 -19.18 31.54 1.08
C ASN A 254 -18.28 32.31 0.11
N ASP A 255 -17.09 32.73 0.54
CA ASP A 255 -16.21 33.58 -0.25
C ASP A 255 -15.72 32.80 -1.48
N SER A 256 -16.45 33.04 -2.55
CA SER A 256 -16.41 32.36 -3.84
C SER A 256 -15.59 33.17 -4.84
N SER A 257 -15.10 34.33 -4.40
CA SER A 257 -14.33 35.31 -5.19
C SER A 257 -13.04 34.75 -5.79
N GLY A 258 -12.46 33.68 -5.21
CA GLY A 258 -11.37 32.89 -5.82
C GLY A 258 -11.75 31.45 -6.22
N VAL A 259 -12.88 30.93 -5.76
CA VAL A 259 -13.28 29.52 -5.89
C VAL A 259 -14.00 29.22 -7.21
N VAL A 260 -14.62 30.23 -7.84
CA VAL A 260 -15.39 30.03 -9.09
C VAL A 260 -14.51 29.61 -10.28
N ARG A 261 -13.21 29.98 -10.30
CA ARG A 261 -12.27 29.47 -11.31
C ARG A 261 -11.68 28.10 -10.98
N ASP A 262 -11.69 27.69 -9.72
CA ASP A 262 -11.04 26.44 -9.27
C ASP A 262 -11.91 25.18 -9.44
N ASN A 263 -13.19 25.34 -9.82
CA ASN A 263 -14.20 24.28 -9.84
C ASN A 263 -14.68 23.92 -11.27
N VAL A 264 -13.94 24.28 -12.32
CA VAL A 264 -14.31 23.87 -13.69
C VAL A 264 -13.82 22.44 -13.91
N LYS A 265 -14.73 21.48 -13.75
CA LYS A 265 -14.43 20.05 -13.92
C LYS A 265 -13.85 19.73 -15.30
N ASP A 266 -14.38 20.35 -16.35
CA ASP A 266 -13.97 20.09 -17.72
C ASP A 266 -12.52 20.52 -17.96
N GLU A 267 -12.15 21.74 -17.55
CA GLU A 267 -10.76 22.23 -17.63
C GLU A 267 -9.79 21.35 -16.84
N PHE A 268 -10.20 20.87 -15.66
CA PHE A 268 -9.41 19.94 -14.87
C PHE A 268 -9.19 18.62 -15.62
N GLN A 269 -10.23 18.06 -16.24
CA GLN A 269 -10.17 16.78 -16.95
C GLN A 269 -9.37 16.87 -18.25
N GLU A 270 -9.32 18.03 -18.90
CA GLU A 270 -8.50 18.24 -20.10
C GLU A 270 -7.00 18.38 -19.78
N SER A 271 -6.67 18.99 -18.64
CA SER A 271 -5.28 19.34 -18.29
C SER A 271 -4.63 18.41 -17.27
N VAL A 272 -5.40 17.54 -16.62
CA VAL A 272 -4.90 16.60 -15.60
C VAL A 272 -5.22 15.16 -16.00
N SER A 273 -4.17 14.37 -16.19
CA SER A 273 -4.27 12.94 -16.39
C SER A 273 -3.72 12.19 -15.18
N ASN A 274 -4.41 11.13 -14.77
CA ASN A 274 -3.99 10.25 -13.70
C ASN A 274 -3.93 8.83 -14.25
N ILE A 275 -2.73 8.25 -14.28
CA ILE A 275 -2.46 6.97 -14.92
C ILE A 275 -1.90 6.03 -13.87
N VAL A 276 -2.66 5.00 -13.52
CA VAL A 276 -2.17 3.93 -12.65
C VAL A 276 -1.31 3.01 -13.51
N ILE A 277 -0.01 3.03 -13.28
CA ILE A 277 0.97 2.24 -14.04
C ILE A 277 1.38 0.97 -13.31
N GLY A 278 1.11 0.88 -12.01
CA GLY A 278 1.39 -0.28 -11.19
C GLY A 278 0.38 -0.43 -10.06
N ASN A 279 0.05 -1.67 -9.70
CA ASN A 279 -0.77 -2.01 -8.55
C ASN A 279 -0.43 -3.43 -8.04
N ASN A 280 -1.13 -3.86 -6.99
CA ASN A 280 -0.97 -5.21 -6.44
C ASN A 280 -1.26 -6.32 -7.45
N ASP A 281 -2.12 -6.11 -8.45
CA ASP A 281 -2.42 -7.14 -9.45
C ASP A 281 -1.22 -7.42 -10.35
N ILE A 282 -0.52 -6.37 -10.80
CA ILE A 282 0.73 -6.51 -11.57
C ILE A 282 1.78 -7.22 -10.70
N ALA A 283 1.93 -6.86 -9.44
CA ALA A 283 2.87 -7.52 -8.54
C ALA A 283 2.57 -9.03 -8.38
N LEU A 284 1.30 -9.40 -8.21
CA LEU A 284 0.87 -10.81 -8.13
C LEU A 284 1.06 -11.54 -9.46
N SER A 285 0.83 -10.86 -10.58
CA SER A 285 1.04 -11.42 -11.93
C SER A 285 2.52 -11.77 -12.15
N GLU A 286 3.41 -10.82 -11.88
CA GLU A 286 4.86 -11.01 -12.02
C GLU A 286 5.39 -12.09 -11.07
N ALA A 287 4.92 -12.13 -9.83
CA ALA A 287 5.29 -13.18 -8.88
C ALA A 287 4.83 -14.57 -9.35
N ALA A 288 3.62 -14.68 -9.92
CA ALA A 288 3.11 -15.93 -10.46
C ALA A 288 3.93 -16.41 -11.68
N GLU A 289 4.20 -15.51 -12.64
CA GLU A 289 5.01 -15.85 -13.82
C GLU A 289 6.44 -16.22 -13.45
N HIS A 290 7.04 -15.51 -12.50
CA HIS A 290 8.36 -15.86 -11.98
C HIS A 290 8.37 -17.24 -11.31
N ALA A 291 7.37 -17.53 -10.46
CA ALA A 291 7.26 -18.83 -9.80
C ALA A 291 7.11 -19.98 -10.81
N ARG A 292 6.31 -19.79 -11.87
CA ARG A 292 6.15 -20.76 -12.96
C ARG A 292 7.44 -20.96 -13.74
N ARG A 293 8.09 -19.87 -14.16
CA ARG A 293 9.25 -19.93 -15.04
C ARG A 293 10.50 -20.46 -14.35
N GLU A 294 10.79 -19.98 -13.13
CA GLU A 294 12.04 -20.33 -12.44
C GLU A 294 11.95 -21.62 -11.64
N TYR A 295 10.76 -21.92 -11.09
CA TYR A 295 10.58 -23.03 -10.16
C TYR A 295 9.60 -24.10 -10.66
N GLY A 296 8.95 -23.89 -11.82
CA GLY A 296 7.99 -24.85 -12.37
C GLY A 296 6.74 -25.05 -11.52
N LEU A 297 6.46 -24.15 -10.56
CA LEU A 297 5.34 -24.30 -9.62
C LEU A 297 4.01 -24.04 -10.33
N GLU A 298 3.00 -24.84 -10.00
CA GLU A 298 1.62 -24.49 -10.34
C GLU A 298 1.15 -23.35 -9.43
N VAL A 299 0.70 -22.25 -10.02
CA VAL A 299 0.32 -21.05 -9.27
C VAL A 299 -1.17 -20.78 -9.41
N ILE A 300 -1.86 -20.79 -8.27
CA ILE A 300 -3.27 -20.45 -8.16
C ILE A 300 -3.38 -19.05 -7.56
N ARG A 301 -3.71 -18.08 -8.40
CA ARG A 301 -4.00 -16.72 -7.95
C ARG A 301 -5.39 -16.66 -7.36
N LEU A 302 -5.46 -16.37 -6.06
CA LEU A 302 -6.72 -16.27 -5.32
C LEU A 302 -7.35 -14.90 -5.58
N SER A 303 -6.84 -13.85 -4.96
CA SER A 303 -7.38 -12.50 -5.14
C SER A 303 -6.33 -11.44 -4.84
N ARG A 304 -6.65 -10.19 -5.21
CA ARG A 304 -5.90 -8.97 -4.84
C ARG A 304 -6.61 -8.13 -3.77
N SER A 305 -7.67 -8.67 -3.18
CA SER A 305 -8.64 -7.92 -2.37
C SER A 305 -8.81 -8.51 -0.97
N VAL A 306 -7.79 -9.22 -0.47
CA VAL A 306 -7.81 -9.77 0.90
C VAL A 306 -7.97 -8.62 1.89
N GLN A 307 -9.03 -8.65 2.70
CA GLN A 307 -9.35 -7.56 3.62
C GLN A 307 -10.05 -8.12 4.86
N GLY A 308 -9.91 -7.38 5.97
CA GLY A 308 -10.56 -7.69 7.23
C GLY A 308 -9.58 -8.05 8.34
N GLY A 309 -10.14 -8.35 9.50
CA GLY A 309 -9.36 -8.65 10.70
C GLY A 309 -8.49 -9.90 10.51
N VAL A 310 -7.21 -9.81 10.86
CA VAL A 310 -6.21 -10.89 10.68
C VAL A 310 -6.71 -12.25 11.17
N GLY A 311 -7.46 -12.32 12.29
CA GLY A 311 -8.05 -13.57 12.77
C GLY A 311 -9.02 -14.24 11.78
N ARG A 312 -9.93 -13.47 11.16
CA ARG A 312 -10.86 -14.02 10.15
C ARG A 312 -10.13 -14.42 8.87
N VAL A 313 -9.17 -13.58 8.45
CA VAL A 313 -8.35 -13.84 7.24
C VAL A 313 -7.54 -15.13 7.42
N SER A 314 -6.93 -15.32 8.58
CA SER A 314 -6.18 -16.54 8.94
C SER A 314 -7.04 -17.80 8.87
N GLN A 315 -8.21 -17.79 9.52
CA GLN A 315 -9.15 -18.92 9.50
C GLN A 315 -9.60 -19.26 8.08
N ALA A 316 -9.88 -18.25 7.25
CA ALA A 316 -10.25 -18.46 5.86
C ALA A 316 -9.11 -19.09 5.06
N TYR A 317 -7.86 -18.64 5.23
CA TYR A 317 -6.70 -19.25 4.59
C TYR A 317 -6.47 -20.69 5.03
N ALA A 318 -6.59 -21.00 6.33
CA ALA A 318 -6.45 -22.35 6.85
C ALA A 318 -7.48 -23.31 6.25
N LYS A 319 -8.76 -22.90 6.22
CA LYS A 319 -9.85 -23.66 5.60
C LYS A 319 -9.65 -23.86 4.10
N PHE A 320 -9.26 -22.81 3.38
CA PHE A 320 -9.01 -22.87 1.95
C PHE A 320 -7.85 -23.82 1.63
N THR A 321 -6.76 -23.72 2.41
CA THR A 321 -5.61 -24.61 2.28
C THR A 321 -5.99 -26.07 2.52
N ARG A 322 -6.79 -26.35 3.56
CA ARG A 322 -7.32 -27.70 3.83
C ARG A 322 -8.09 -28.26 2.63
N ILE A 323 -8.98 -27.45 2.04
CA ILE A 323 -9.75 -27.86 0.85
C ILE A 323 -8.84 -28.10 -0.35
N VAL A 324 -7.84 -27.26 -0.60
CA VAL A 324 -6.84 -27.48 -1.66
C VAL A 324 -6.12 -28.82 -1.45
N CYS A 325 -5.70 -29.12 -0.22
CA CYS A 325 -5.10 -30.41 0.10
C CYS A 325 -6.08 -31.59 -0.09
N GLN A 326 -7.38 -31.39 0.15
CA GLN A 326 -8.43 -32.37 -0.13
C GLN A 326 -8.58 -32.63 -1.63
N VAL A 327 -8.57 -31.59 -2.47
CA VAL A 327 -8.58 -31.74 -3.94
C VAL A 327 -7.34 -32.51 -4.41
N LEU A 328 -6.15 -32.11 -3.95
CA LEU A 328 -4.89 -32.78 -4.31
C LEU A 328 -4.82 -34.26 -3.89
N LYS A 329 -5.56 -34.68 -2.85
CA LYS A 329 -5.67 -36.11 -2.48
C LYS A 329 -6.76 -36.87 -3.24
N GLY A 330 -7.51 -36.22 -4.13
CA GLY A 330 -8.63 -36.81 -4.85
C GLY A 330 -9.85 -37.04 -3.96
N ALA A 331 -10.13 -36.15 -3.01
CA ALA A 331 -11.26 -36.29 -2.08
C ALA A 331 -12.64 -35.97 -2.68
N TYR A 332 -12.68 -35.42 -3.90
CA TYR A 332 -13.91 -34.99 -4.55
C TYR A 332 -14.02 -35.64 -5.94
N ASP A 333 -15.18 -36.20 -6.24
CA ASP A 333 -15.44 -36.89 -7.52
C ASP A 333 -15.65 -35.91 -8.68
N ASN A 334 -16.19 -34.72 -8.40
CA ASN A 334 -16.50 -33.70 -9.40
C ASN A 334 -16.52 -32.28 -8.79
N VAL A 335 -16.56 -31.27 -9.66
CA VAL A 335 -16.58 -29.85 -9.27
C VAL A 335 -17.81 -29.50 -8.43
N GLY A 336 -18.96 -30.16 -8.63
CA GLY A 336 -20.18 -29.90 -7.87
C GLY A 336 -20.06 -30.27 -6.39
N ASP A 337 -19.43 -31.40 -6.09
CA ASP A 337 -19.15 -31.82 -4.71
C ASP A 337 -18.19 -30.87 -4.01
N PHE A 338 -17.14 -30.47 -4.72
CA PHE A 338 -16.18 -29.47 -4.25
C PHE A 338 -16.85 -28.12 -3.99
N MET A 339 -17.65 -27.61 -4.92
CA MET A 339 -18.29 -26.30 -4.80
C MET A 339 -19.26 -26.26 -3.62
N ARG A 340 -19.98 -27.34 -3.36
CA ARG A 340 -20.88 -27.46 -2.20
C ARG A 340 -20.12 -27.31 -0.89
N ASP A 341 -19.02 -28.04 -0.69
CA ASP A 341 -18.18 -27.93 0.51
C ASP A 341 -17.53 -26.55 0.61
N ALA A 342 -16.94 -26.06 -0.49
CA ALA A 342 -16.22 -24.78 -0.50
C ALA A 342 -17.11 -23.57 -0.19
N LEU A 343 -18.35 -23.54 -0.71
CA LEU A 343 -19.28 -22.43 -0.47
C LEU A 343 -19.76 -22.34 0.98
N GLU A 344 -19.80 -23.46 1.72
CA GLU A 344 -20.15 -23.48 3.14
C GLU A 344 -19.08 -22.83 4.03
N GLN A 345 -17.81 -22.83 3.59
CA GLN A 345 -16.68 -22.37 4.41
C GLN A 345 -16.56 -20.85 4.53
N ARG A 346 -17.18 -20.09 3.63
CA ARG A 346 -17.15 -18.61 3.49
C ARG A 346 -15.73 -18.02 3.37
N PHE A 347 -15.37 -17.61 2.16
CA PHE A 347 -14.05 -17.03 1.84
C PHE A 347 -14.11 -15.54 1.45
N ASP A 348 -15.13 -14.82 1.92
CA ASP A 348 -15.37 -13.41 1.57
C ASP A 348 -14.18 -12.50 1.90
N VAL A 349 -13.55 -12.71 3.07
CA VAL A 349 -12.36 -11.96 3.50
C VAL A 349 -11.12 -12.21 2.64
N LEU A 350 -11.10 -13.31 1.88
CA LEU A 350 -10.04 -13.61 0.91
C LEU A 350 -10.36 -13.08 -0.48
N GLY A 351 -11.55 -12.51 -0.71
CA GLY A 351 -12.01 -12.13 -2.05
C GLY A 351 -12.12 -13.30 -3.02
N VAL A 352 -12.27 -14.53 -2.51
CA VAL A 352 -12.43 -15.74 -3.32
C VAL A 352 -13.91 -15.90 -3.65
N ASN A 353 -14.22 -15.90 -4.95
CA ASN A 353 -15.57 -16.08 -5.48
C ASN A 353 -15.74 -17.47 -6.14
N GLU A 354 -16.94 -17.76 -6.63
CA GLU A 354 -17.27 -19.02 -7.30
C GLU A 354 -16.36 -19.31 -8.50
N ASP A 355 -16.02 -18.30 -9.31
CA ASP A 355 -15.12 -18.47 -10.45
C ASP A 355 -13.71 -18.89 -10.03
N ILE A 356 -13.19 -18.31 -8.94
CA ILE A 356 -11.87 -18.68 -8.40
C ILE A 356 -11.91 -20.11 -7.86
N LEU A 357 -12.99 -20.49 -7.18
CA LEU A 357 -13.17 -21.86 -6.69
C LEU A 357 -13.19 -22.87 -7.83
N ALA A 358 -14.05 -22.65 -8.84
CA ALA A 358 -14.17 -23.55 -9.99
C ALA A 358 -12.83 -23.70 -10.72
N ARG A 359 -12.16 -22.58 -11.04
CA ARG A 359 -10.83 -22.61 -11.67
C ARG A 359 -9.78 -23.29 -10.81
N THR A 360 -9.82 -23.12 -9.49
CA THR A 360 -8.90 -23.81 -8.56
C THR A 360 -9.08 -25.32 -8.68
N PHE A 361 -10.32 -25.81 -8.64
CA PHE A 361 -10.61 -27.23 -8.74
C PHE A 361 -10.21 -27.82 -10.10
N GLU A 362 -10.59 -27.15 -11.19
CA GLU A 362 -10.25 -27.57 -12.55
C GLU A 362 -8.75 -27.65 -12.70
N ARG A 363 -8.04 -26.60 -12.29
CA ARG A 363 -6.60 -26.52 -12.42
C ARG A 363 -5.94 -27.65 -11.64
N LEU A 364 -6.23 -27.80 -10.35
CA LEU A 364 -5.62 -28.82 -9.48
C LEU A 364 -5.85 -30.28 -9.93
N ASN A 365 -6.87 -30.55 -10.75
CA ASN A 365 -7.13 -31.87 -11.31
C ASN A 365 -6.56 -32.07 -12.72
N GLU A 366 -5.90 -31.06 -13.30
CA GLU A 366 -5.25 -31.22 -14.59
C GLU A 366 -4.09 -32.23 -14.50
N PRO A 367 -4.02 -33.25 -15.39
CA PRO A 367 -2.94 -34.24 -15.38
C PRO A 367 -1.54 -33.68 -15.62
N SER A 368 -1.45 -32.46 -16.13
CA SER A 368 -0.21 -31.75 -16.45
C SER A 368 0.46 -31.12 -15.24
N ILE A 369 -0.21 -31.05 -14.08
CA ILE A 369 0.37 -30.48 -12.87
C ILE A 369 1.44 -31.43 -12.33
N ASP A 370 2.67 -30.94 -12.29
CA ASP A 370 3.71 -31.53 -11.45
C ASP A 370 3.32 -31.36 -9.99
N GLN A 371 3.05 -32.49 -9.30
CA GLN A 371 2.66 -32.50 -7.90
C GLN A 371 3.82 -32.12 -6.95
N SER A 372 4.97 -31.70 -7.48
CA SER A 372 6.12 -31.22 -6.70
C SER A 372 5.82 -29.96 -5.87
N GLY A 373 4.81 -29.14 -6.25
CA GLY A 373 4.33 -28.05 -5.39
C GLY A 373 3.26 -27.15 -6.01
N VAL A 374 2.34 -26.67 -5.17
CA VAL A 374 1.31 -25.67 -5.53
C VAL A 374 1.56 -24.39 -4.73
N LEU A 375 1.56 -23.25 -5.43
CA LEU A 375 1.62 -21.92 -4.83
C LEU A 375 0.25 -21.26 -4.87
N LEU A 376 -0.33 -21.03 -3.69
CA LEU A 376 -1.49 -20.16 -3.54
C LEU A 376 -1.03 -18.72 -3.36
N LEU A 377 -1.44 -17.83 -4.25
CA LEU A 377 -0.96 -16.45 -4.27
C LEU A 377 -2.11 -15.46 -4.12
N ALA A 378 -2.01 -14.56 -3.15
CA ALA A 378 -3.01 -13.55 -2.86
C ALA A 378 -2.37 -12.25 -2.41
N GLY A 379 -3.09 -11.14 -2.58
CA GLY A 379 -2.69 -9.82 -2.11
C GLY A 379 -3.86 -9.07 -1.48
N GLY A 380 -3.54 -8.08 -0.66
CA GLY A 380 -4.53 -7.27 0.03
C GLY A 380 -3.95 -6.64 1.29
N GLU A 381 -4.83 -6.12 2.13
CA GLU A 381 -4.50 -5.26 3.26
C GLU A 381 -5.29 -5.70 4.50
N PRO A 382 -4.86 -6.77 5.20
CA PRO A 382 -5.52 -7.20 6.44
C PRO A 382 -5.32 -6.16 7.56
N THR A 383 -6.22 -6.17 8.53
CA THR A 383 -6.19 -5.24 9.67
C THR A 383 -5.98 -5.97 10.99
N VAL A 384 -5.17 -5.38 11.87
CA VAL A 384 -4.91 -5.91 13.21
C VAL A 384 -5.49 -4.96 14.26
N ALA A 385 -6.16 -5.53 15.26
CA ALA A 385 -6.65 -4.77 16.41
C ALA A 385 -5.60 -4.80 17.52
N LEU A 386 -5.01 -3.65 17.84
CA LEU A 386 -4.02 -3.53 18.90
C LEU A 386 -4.69 -3.74 20.27
N LYS A 387 -4.36 -4.85 20.95
CA LYS A 387 -4.86 -5.17 22.30
C LYS A 387 -3.78 -5.08 23.39
N GLY A 388 -2.51 -4.97 23.01
CA GLY A 388 -1.38 -4.96 23.95
C GLY A 388 -0.27 -4.00 23.51
N THR A 389 0.81 -3.97 24.29
CA THR A 389 1.98 -3.11 24.07
C THR A 389 3.14 -3.80 23.35
N GLY A 390 2.91 -5.01 22.83
CA GLY A 390 3.92 -5.77 22.09
C GLY A 390 4.30 -5.14 20.75
N LYS A 391 5.42 -5.59 20.19
CA LYS A 391 5.85 -5.23 18.82
C LYS A 391 5.46 -6.34 17.85
N GLY A 392 4.96 -5.97 16.68
CA GLY A 392 4.55 -6.87 15.62
C GLY A 392 3.73 -6.12 14.58
N GLY A 393 3.34 -6.81 13.51
CA GLY A 393 2.45 -6.28 12.50
C GLY A 393 1.43 -7.30 12.05
N ARG A 394 0.58 -6.87 11.12
CA ARG A 394 -0.52 -7.67 10.59
C ARG A 394 -0.03 -8.94 9.88
N ASN A 395 1.11 -8.88 9.18
CA ASN A 395 1.63 -10.01 8.42
C ASN A 395 2.28 -11.03 9.35
N GLN A 396 3.02 -10.56 10.36
CA GLN A 396 3.58 -11.42 11.41
C GLN A 396 2.48 -12.14 12.20
N GLU A 397 1.43 -11.41 12.61
CA GLU A 397 0.30 -12.03 13.30
C GLU A 397 -0.47 -12.99 12.38
N LEU A 398 -0.63 -12.66 11.09
CA LEU A 398 -1.29 -13.53 10.12
C LEU A 398 -0.55 -14.85 9.95
N ALA A 399 0.78 -14.83 9.81
CA ALA A 399 1.58 -16.04 9.64
C ALA A 399 1.55 -16.96 10.88
N LEU A 400 1.61 -16.36 12.08
CA LEU A 400 1.49 -17.10 13.34
C LEU A 400 0.11 -17.75 13.46
N ARG A 401 -0.96 -16.95 13.30
CA ARG A 401 -2.33 -17.46 13.38
C ARG A 401 -2.63 -18.50 12.33
N PHE A 402 -2.13 -18.31 11.11
CA PHE A 402 -2.34 -19.28 10.04
C PHE A 402 -1.81 -20.66 10.45
N SER A 403 -0.64 -20.71 11.07
CA SER A 403 -0.04 -21.97 11.52
C SER A 403 -0.89 -22.65 12.60
N LEU A 404 -1.46 -21.87 13.52
CA LEU A 404 -2.34 -22.36 14.58
C LEU A 404 -3.69 -22.85 14.02
N ASP A 405 -4.35 -22.02 13.22
CA ASP A 405 -5.64 -22.32 12.60
C ASP A 405 -5.52 -23.50 11.62
N LEU A 406 -4.38 -23.63 10.92
CA LEU A 406 -4.11 -24.76 10.04
C LEU A 406 -3.95 -26.06 10.83
N ALA A 407 -3.23 -26.03 11.96
CA ALA A 407 -3.09 -27.21 12.81
C ALA A 407 -4.46 -27.67 13.35
N GLU A 408 -5.33 -26.74 13.72
CA GLU A 408 -6.71 -27.04 14.12
C GLU A 408 -7.51 -27.61 12.93
N ALA A 409 -7.44 -26.99 11.76
CA ALA A 409 -8.14 -27.43 10.56
C ALA A 409 -7.70 -28.84 10.10
N LEU A 410 -6.45 -29.21 10.32
CA LEU A 410 -5.89 -30.52 9.97
C LEU A 410 -6.03 -31.57 11.08
N ALA A 411 -6.43 -31.19 12.30
CA ALA A 411 -6.53 -32.11 13.43
C ALA A 411 -7.46 -33.30 13.15
N ASN A 412 -8.49 -33.09 12.32
CA ASN A 412 -9.45 -34.11 11.90
C ASN A 412 -9.07 -34.84 10.59
N ASP A 413 -7.95 -34.47 9.96
CA ASP A 413 -7.45 -35.06 8.71
C ASP A 413 -5.93 -35.41 8.84
N PRO A 414 -5.52 -36.37 9.71
CA PRO A 414 -4.10 -36.67 9.96
C PRO A 414 -3.32 -37.13 8.73
N GLU A 415 -4.02 -37.71 7.75
CA GLU A 415 -3.43 -38.12 6.47
C GLU A 415 -3.00 -36.91 5.63
N LEU A 416 -3.74 -35.79 5.68
CA LEU A 416 -3.33 -34.56 5.00
C LEU A 416 -2.07 -33.97 5.62
N GLU A 417 -2.01 -33.97 6.96
CA GLU A 417 -0.87 -33.45 7.70
C GLU A 417 0.43 -34.22 7.39
N LYS A 418 0.36 -35.54 7.23
CA LYS A 418 1.52 -36.36 6.85
C LYS A 418 1.92 -36.20 5.38
N LYS A 419 0.94 -35.98 4.50
CA LYS A 419 1.16 -35.96 3.04
C LYS A 419 1.73 -34.63 2.55
N TYR A 420 1.34 -33.51 3.15
CA TYR A 420 1.69 -32.17 2.65
C TYR A 420 2.46 -31.36 3.69
N PHE A 421 3.59 -30.81 3.27
CA PHE A 421 4.24 -29.71 3.99
C PHE A 421 3.69 -28.38 3.49
N ILE A 422 3.11 -27.58 4.39
CA ILE A 422 2.50 -26.29 4.05
C ILE A 422 3.36 -25.19 4.62
N LEU A 423 3.84 -24.32 3.75
CA LEU A 423 4.54 -23.09 4.08
C LEU A 423 3.65 -21.90 3.72
N PHE A 424 3.61 -20.91 4.61
CA PHE A 424 2.85 -19.69 4.43
C PHE A 424 3.76 -18.49 4.66
N LEU A 425 3.76 -17.55 3.72
CA LEU A 425 4.46 -16.28 3.84
C LEU A 425 3.41 -15.16 3.75
N SER A 426 3.38 -14.31 4.77
CA SER A 426 2.72 -13.01 4.69
C SER A 426 3.78 -11.94 4.77
N ALA A 427 3.79 -11.01 3.82
CA ALA A 427 4.76 -9.92 3.79
C ALA A 427 4.16 -8.64 3.20
N ALA A 428 4.55 -7.50 3.77
CA ALA A 428 4.30 -6.18 3.23
C ALA A 428 5.29 -5.88 2.11
N THR A 429 4.78 -5.41 0.97
CA THR A 429 5.57 -5.10 -0.23
C THR A 429 6.51 -3.91 -0.06
N ASP A 430 6.30 -3.10 0.97
CA ASP A 430 7.16 -1.98 1.34
C ASP A 430 8.32 -2.38 2.27
N GLY A 431 8.41 -3.66 2.66
CA GLY A 431 9.47 -4.18 3.52
C GLY A 431 9.24 -3.97 5.01
N GLN A 432 8.10 -3.40 5.44
CA GLN A 432 7.84 -3.11 6.85
C GLN A 432 6.45 -3.57 7.30
N ASP A 433 6.41 -4.38 8.36
CA ASP A 433 5.19 -4.86 8.99
C ASP A 433 5.05 -4.33 10.42
N GLY A 434 4.19 -3.34 10.61
CA GLY A 434 4.04 -2.65 11.89
C GLY A 434 5.31 -1.88 12.29
N PRO A 435 5.49 -1.54 13.58
CA PRO A 435 6.70 -0.89 14.10
C PRO A 435 7.84 -1.89 14.28
N THR A 436 8.17 -2.66 13.24
CA THR A 436 9.25 -3.65 13.23
C THR A 436 10.19 -3.42 12.04
N ASP A 437 11.31 -4.13 12.05
CA ASP A 437 12.31 -4.22 10.98
C ASP A 437 12.04 -5.39 10.02
N ALA A 438 10.96 -6.15 10.25
CA ALA A 438 10.55 -7.26 9.40
C ALA A 438 9.46 -6.81 8.41
N ALA A 439 9.50 -7.36 7.19
CA ALA A 439 8.41 -7.21 6.22
C ALA A 439 7.18 -8.06 6.55
N GLY A 440 7.33 -9.04 7.45
CA GLY A 440 6.30 -10.03 7.74
C GLY A 440 6.92 -11.28 8.37
N ALA A 441 6.32 -12.44 8.17
CA ALA A 441 6.83 -13.69 8.72
C ALA A 441 6.42 -14.92 7.91
N PHE A 442 7.13 -16.02 8.17
CA PHE A 442 6.78 -17.36 7.74
C PHE A 442 5.97 -18.08 8.82
N GLY A 443 4.96 -18.82 8.39
CA GLY A 443 4.23 -19.82 9.16
C GLY A 443 4.31 -21.17 8.43
N TRP A 444 4.19 -22.28 9.16
CA TRP A 444 4.20 -23.61 8.57
C TRP A 444 3.51 -24.63 9.47
N THR A 445 3.17 -25.80 8.92
CA THR A 445 2.37 -26.84 9.60
C THR A 445 2.90 -27.24 10.98
N ASP A 446 4.22 -27.36 11.15
CA ASP A 446 4.84 -27.87 12.38
C ASP A 446 5.16 -26.77 13.42
N LEU A 447 4.98 -25.49 13.07
CA LEU A 447 5.29 -24.36 13.96
C LEU A 447 4.61 -24.49 15.34
N PRO A 448 3.31 -24.83 15.45
CA PRO A 448 2.68 -24.97 16.77
C PRO A 448 3.33 -26.07 17.62
N ARG A 449 3.71 -27.21 17.04
CA ARG A 449 4.38 -28.30 17.77
C ARG A 449 5.75 -27.87 18.28
N GLN A 450 6.49 -27.10 17.48
CA GLN A 450 7.77 -26.53 17.90
C GLN A 450 7.59 -25.53 19.05
N MET A 451 6.58 -24.65 18.97
CA MET A 451 6.24 -23.72 20.05
C MET A 451 5.90 -24.46 21.36
N HIS A 452 5.06 -25.51 21.31
CA HIS A 452 4.75 -26.32 22.48
C HIS A 452 5.97 -27.00 23.09
N ARG A 453 6.88 -27.53 22.27
CA ARG A 453 8.15 -28.13 22.75
C ARG A 453 9.01 -27.06 23.43
N MET A 454 9.18 -25.90 22.82
CA MET A 454 9.94 -24.79 23.40
C MET A 454 9.37 -24.35 24.75
N VAL A 455 8.05 -24.21 24.88
CA VAL A 455 7.40 -23.84 26.14
C VAL A 455 7.63 -24.91 27.20
N ARG A 456 7.48 -26.20 26.86
CA ARG A 456 7.71 -27.33 27.77
C ARG A 456 9.17 -27.38 28.25
N ASP A 457 10.13 -27.25 27.35
CA ASP A 457 11.55 -27.28 27.67
C ASP A 457 11.94 -26.11 28.60
N LEU A 458 11.34 -24.95 28.39
CA LEU A 458 11.53 -23.77 29.25
C LEU A 458 10.90 -23.98 30.64
N GLN A 459 9.69 -24.51 30.72
CA GLN A 459 9.04 -24.86 32.00
C GLN A 459 9.88 -25.87 32.80
N ASN A 460 10.43 -26.89 32.13
CA ASN A 460 11.32 -27.87 32.75
C ASN A 460 12.64 -27.26 33.22
N SER A 461 13.20 -26.31 32.47
CA SER A 461 14.43 -25.59 32.84
C SER A 461 14.22 -24.68 34.06
N ILE A 462 13.07 -24.01 34.15
CA ILE A 462 12.66 -23.21 35.32
C ILE A 462 12.51 -24.12 36.55
N ALA A 463 11.83 -25.26 36.40
CA ALA A 463 11.55 -26.18 37.50
C ALA A 463 12.80 -26.89 38.06
N SER A 464 13.85 -27.03 37.24
CA SER A 464 15.09 -27.74 37.60
C SER A 464 16.22 -26.85 38.13
N ASN A 465 16.01 -25.53 38.28
CA ASN A 465 17.05 -24.56 38.68
C ASN A 465 18.33 -24.62 37.81
N SER A 466 18.24 -25.16 36.59
CA SER A 466 19.36 -25.16 35.65
C SER A 466 19.55 -23.74 35.09
N ASP A 467 20.80 -23.28 35.08
CA ASP A 467 21.26 -21.94 34.74
C ASP A 467 20.52 -21.30 33.55
N PHE A 468 19.76 -20.23 33.81
CA PHE A 468 18.96 -19.47 32.83
C PHE A 468 19.81 -18.76 31.76
N THR A 469 21.13 -18.84 31.87
CA THR A 469 22.12 -18.11 31.07
C THR A 469 22.29 -18.66 29.65
N LYS A 470 21.73 -19.82 29.31
CA LYS A 470 21.83 -20.42 27.96
C LYS A 470 20.62 -20.19 27.03
N THR A 471 19.48 -19.77 27.56
CA THR A 471 18.26 -19.55 26.77
C THR A 471 18.02 -18.05 26.59
N ASN A 472 18.41 -17.52 25.42
CA ASN A 472 18.21 -16.12 24.99
C ASN A 472 16.73 -15.75 24.71
N ILE A 473 15.79 -16.32 25.46
CA ILE A 473 14.35 -16.09 25.30
C ILE A 473 13.89 -15.20 26.45
N SER A 474 13.56 -13.94 26.14
CA SER A 474 13.06 -13.00 27.15
C SER A 474 11.71 -13.46 27.72
N LYS A 475 11.40 -13.09 28.97
CA LYS A 475 10.10 -13.34 29.61
C LYS A 475 8.91 -12.83 28.78
N GLU A 476 9.11 -11.77 28.00
CA GLU A 476 8.11 -11.23 27.07
C GLU A 476 7.85 -12.16 25.87
N LYS A 477 8.90 -12.74 25.27
CA LYS A 477 8.75 -13.76 24.21
C LYS A 477 8.02 -15.00 24.74
N LEU A 478 8.27 -15.36 26.00
CA LEU A 478 7.57 -16.46 26.68
C LEU A 478 6.07 -16.19 26.83
N LYS A 479 5.71 -14.96 27.22
CA LYS A 479 4.31 -14.55 27.37
C LYS A 479 3.56 -14.58 26.03
N ILE A 480 4.19 -14.14 24.94
CA ILE A 480 3.62 -14.23 23.59
C ILE A 480 3.40 -15.69 23.19
N LEU A 481 4.37 -16.57 23.42
CA LEU A 481 4.21 -18.01 23.15
C LEU A 481 3.04 -18.61 23.93
N ILE A 482 2.88 -18.25 25.21
CA ILE A 482 1.81 -18.77 26.08
C ILE A 482 0.44 -18.18 25.72
N ASP A 483 0.35 -16.88 25.42
CA ASP A 483 -0.92 -16.21 25.11
C ASP A 483 -1.53 -16.66 23.77
N TYR A 484 -0.74 -17.30 22.90
CA TYR A 484 -1.17 -17.80 21.58
C TYR A 484 -1.31 -19.33 21.49
N LEU A 485 -0.85 -20.08 22.49
CA LEU A 485 -1.05 -21.52 22.56
C LEU A 485 -2.32 -21.82 23.39
N PRO A 486 -3.26 -22.65 22.90
CA PRO A 486 -4.48 -23.00 23.63
C PRO A 486 -4.23 -23.84 24.88
#